data_AF-A0A2E7HWN4-F1
#
_entry.id   AF-A0A2E7HWN4-F1
#
_cell.length_a   1.000
_cell.length_b   1.000
_cell.length_c   1.000
_cell.angle_alpha   90.00
_cell.angle_beta   90.00
_cell.angle_gamma   90.00
#
_symmetry.space_group_name_H-M   'P 1'
#
loop_
_entity.id
_entity.type
_entity.pdbx_description
1 polymer ?
#
loop_
_entity_poly.entity_id
_entity_poly.type
_entity_poly.pdbx_seq_one_letter_code
_entity_poly.pdbx_strand_id
1 'polypeptide(L)'
;MKRLINLEEVPQNLSESIKHSIASYFSGHPDSIAEIPLDIPETSPPFFKKIWQACRTIPPGKTQNYGWLAKQAGNPKAVRAAGQAMKKNKLPLFIPCHRVILSNNKLGNYSSGGTNMKKFFLNIESGGAYE
;
A
#
# COMPACT_ATOMS: atom_id res chain seq x y z
N MET A 1 -19.34 11.71 5.53
CA MET A 1 -19.45 10.61 6.51
C MET A 1 -18.35 9.58 6.27
N LYS A 2 -17.47 9.33 7.24
CA LYS A 2 -16.57 8.17 7.22
C LYS A 2 -17.42 6.98 7.66
N ARG A 3 -17.81 6.10 6.74
CA ARG A 3 -18.34 4.78 7.13
C ARG A 3 -17.13 3.99 7.61
N LEU A 4 -16.88 3.99 8.92
CA LEU A 4 -16.00 3.00 9.52
C LEU A 4 -16.69 1.66 9.30
N ILE A 5 -15.95 0.66 8.82
CA ILE A 5 -16.47 -0.69 8.65
C ILE A 5 -16.93 -1.16 10.03
N ASN A 6 -18.22 -1.51 10.18
CA ASN A 6 -18.70 -2.13 11.41
C ASN A 6 -18.16 -3.56 11.44
N LEU A 7 -17.19 -3.82 12.31
CA LEU A 7 -16.57 -5.14 12.43
C LEU A 7 -17.56 -6.22 12.89
N GLU A 8 -18.70 -5.83 13.49
CA GLU A 8 -19.78 -6.75 13.88
C GLU A 8 -20.58 -7.28 12.69
N GLU A 9 -20.61 -6.57 11.55
CA GLU A 9 -21.28 -7.00 10.32
C GLU A 9 -20.38 -7.88 9.44
N VAL A 10 -19.07 -7.95 9.75
CA VAL A 10 -18.12 -8.81 9.03
C VAL A 10 -18.26 -10.24 9.55
N PRO A 11 -18.48 -11.25 8.68
CA PRO A 11 -18.50 -12.65 9.11
C PRO A 11 -17.25 -12.98 9.95
N GLN A 12 -17.44 -13.58 11.13
CA GLN A 12 -16.34 -13.80 12.08
C GLN A 12 -15.16 -14.55 11.45
N ASN A 13 -15.44 -15.57 10.63
CA ASN A 13 -14.45 -16.33 9.87
C ASN A 13 -13.63 -15.45 8.90
N LEU A 14 -14.24 -14.44 8.26
CA LEU A 14 -13.54 -13.49 7.39
C LEU A 14 -12.60 -12.60 8.22
N SER A 15 -13.05 -12.13 9.38
CA SER A 15 -12.22 -11.32 10.28
C SER A 15 -11.00 -12.09 10.81
N GLU A 16 -11.16 -13.37 11.16
CA GLU A 16 -10.06 -14.23 11.64
C GLU A 16 -9.07 -14.56 10.52
N SER A 17 -9.56 -14.83 9.31
CA SER A 17 -8.68 -15.03 8.14
C SER A 17 -7.82 -13.82 7.83
N ILE A 18 -8.38 -12.60 7.92
CA ILE A 18 -7.63 -11.36 7.73
C ILE A 18 -6.60 -11.18 8.84
N LYS A 19 -6.97 -11.40 10.12
CA LYS A 19 -6.02 -11.34 11.24
C LYS A 19 -4.86 -12.31 11.05
N HIS A 20 -5.14 -13.55 10.65
CA HIS A 20 -4.13 -14.55 10.36
C HIS A 20 -3.19 -14.11 9.24
N SER A 21 -3.75 -13.58 8.15
CA SER A 21 -2.98 -13.08 7.01
C SER A 21 -2.04 -11.95 7.41
N ILE A 22 -2.52 -11.00 8.22
CA ILE A 22 -1.70 -9.90 8.75
C ILE A 22 -0.60 -10.43 9.68
N ALA A 23 -0.91 -11.37 10.58
CA ALA A 23 0.10 -11.97 11.46
C ALA A 23 1.18 -12.70 10.66
N SER A 24 0.79 -13.41 9.61
CA SER A 24 1.70 -14.09 8.68
C SER A 24 2.62 -13.10 7.95
N TYR A 25 2.09 -11.95 7.51
CA TYR A 25 2.88 -10.86 6.92
C TYR A 25 3.99 -10.40 7.86
N PHE A 26 3.64 -10.08 9.12
CA PHE A 26 4.62 -9.63 10.12
C PHE A 26 5.62 -10.70 10.54
N SER A 27 5.29 -11.97 10.27
CA SER A 27 6.16 -13.12 10.51
C SER A 27 7.09 -13.44 9.32
N GLY A 28 7.14 -12.58 8.30
CA GLY A 28 8.05 -12.73 7.15
C GLY A 28 7.43 -13.41 5.92
N HIS A 29 6.11 -13.54 5.85
CA HIS A 29 5.40 -14.06 4.67
C HIS A 29 4.60 -12.94 3.97
N PRO A 30 5.25 -11.99 3.29
CA PRO A 30 4.61 -10.76 2.87
C PRO A 30 3.54 -10.91 1.77
N ASP A 31 3.49 -12.06 1.10
CA ASP A 31 2.46 -12.38 0.10
C ASP A 31 1.10 -12.72 0.72
N SER A 32 1.04 -13.00 2.03
CA SER A 32 -0.19 -13.42 2.74
C SER A 32 -1.35 -12.43 2.64
N ILE A 33 -1.07 -11.17 2.34
CA ILE A 33 -2.06 -10.09 2.25
C ILE A 33 -2.32 -9.61 0.82
N ALA A 34 -1.58 -10.10 -0.18
CA ALA A 34 -1.58 -9.56 -1.53
C ALA A 34 -2.94 -9.72 -2.23
N GLU A 35 -3.59 -10.85 -1.99
CA GLU A 35 -4.85 -11.26 -2.64
C GLU A 35 -6.11 -10.76 -1.92
N ILE A 36 -5.96 -10.13 -0.76
CA ILE A 36 -7.12 -9.63 0.00
C ILE A 36 -7.87 -8.58 -0.85
N PRO A 37 -9.15 -8.81 -1.18
CA PRO A 37 -9.92 -7.87 -1.99
C PRO A 37 -10.16 -6.59 -1.20
N LEU A 38 -10.06 -5.44 -1.89
CA LEU A 38 -10.26 -4.14 -1.27
C LEU A 38 -11.51 -3.48 -1.83
N ASP A 39 -12.42 -3.11 -0.95
CA ASP A 39 -13.54 -2.25 -1.29
C ASP A 39 -13.07 -0.79 -1.33
N ILE A 40 -12.77 -0.31 -2.54
CA ILE A 40 -12.36 1.07 -2.78
C ILE A 40 -13.61 1.87 -3.15
N PRO A 41 -14.01 2.89 -2.36
CA PRO A 41 -15.27 3.60 -2.59
C PRO A 41 -15.40 4.12 -4.01
N GLU A 42 -16.59 3.98 -4.59
CA GLU A 42 -16.85 4.42 -5.96
C GLU A 42 -16.59 5.90 -6.19
N THR A 43 -16.79 6.70 -5.14
CA THR A 43 -16.51 8.14 -5.08
C THR A 43 -15.02 8.51 -5.12
N SER A 44 -14.11 7.54 -5.05
CA SER A 44 -12.68 7.79 -5.16
C SER A 44 -12.31 8.23 -6.58
N PRO A 45 -11.43 9.24 -6.76
CA PRO A 45 -11.05 9.69 -8.09
C PRO A 45 -10.52 8.54 -8.98
N PRO A 46 -10.96 8.42 -10.25
CA PRO A 46 -10.56 7.29 -11.10
C PRO A 46 -9.04 7.13 -11.24
N PHE A 47 -8.30 8.25 -11.35
CA PHE A 47 -6.84 8.21 -11.39
C PHE A 47 -6.23 7.66 -10.09
N PHE A 48 -6.83 7.93 -8.92
CA PHE A 48 -6.33 7.45 -7.64
C PHE A 48 -6.56 5.95 -7.51
N LYS A 49 -7.73 5.45 -7.96
CA LYS A 49 -8.01 4.00 -8.04
C LYS A 49 -6.94 3.28 -8.88
N LYS A 50 -6.61 3.81 -10.07
CA LYS A 50 -5.56 3.26 -10.93
C LYS A 50 -4.18 3.26 -10.26
N ILE A 51 -3.83 4.34 -9.56
CA ILE A 51 -2.58 4.43 -8.80
C ILE A 51 -2.52 3.37 -7.69
N TRP A 52 -3.60 3.19 -6.93
CA TRP A 52 -3.67 2.18 -5.87
C TRP A 52 -3.58 0.76 -6.42
N GLN A 53 -4.24 0.48 -7.54
CA GLN A 53 -4.13 -0.79 -8.26
C GLN A 53 -2.69 -1.04 -8.71
N ALA A 54 -2.05 -0.08 -9.38
CA ALA A 54 -0.65 -0.20 -9.80
C ALA A 54 0.30 -0.38 -8.60
N CYS A 55 0.04 0.30 -7.48
CA CYS A 55 0.85 0.13 -6.27
C CYS A 55 0.79 -1.30 -5.73
N ARG A 56 -0.38 -1.96 -5.78
CA ARG A 56 -0.56 -3.36 -5.34
C ARG A 56 0.19 -4.37 -6.20
N THR A 57 0.57 -4.03 -7.43
CA THR A 57 1.35 -4.93 -8.29
C THR A 57 2.86 -4.88 -8.02
N ILE A 58 3.33 -4.01 -7.12
CA ILE A 58 4.74 -3.95 -6.73
C ILE A 58 5.00 -5.15 -5.80
N PRO A 59 5.89 -6.10 -6.15
CA PRO A 59 6.15 -7.27 -5.30
C PRO A 59 6.75 -6.88 -3.94
N PRO A 60 6.57 -7.69 -2.89
CA PRO A 60 7.26 -7.49 -1.63
C PRO A 60 8.78 -7.39 -1.79
N GLY A 61 9.41 -6.51 -1.00
CA GLY A 61 10.85 -6.30 -1.02
C GLY A 61 11.37 -5.58 -2.27
N LYS A 62 10.47 -5.19 -3.18
CA LYS A 62 10.78 -4.34 -4.34
C LYS A 62 10.17 -2.95 -4.15
N THR A 63 10.82 -1.97 -4.75
CA THR A 63 10.37 -0.58 -4.72
C THR A 63 10.16 -0.03 -6.12
N GLN A 64 9.21 0.89 -6.25
CA GLN A 64 9.04 1.70 -7.45
C GLN A 64 8.98 3.18 -7.07
N ASN A 65 9.13 4.08 -8.04
CA ASN A 65 9.02 5.51 -7.79
C ASN A 65 7.66 6.10 -8.22
N TYR A 66 7.37 7.32 -7.79
CA TYR A 66 6.11 8.01 -8.14
C TYR A 66 5.90 8.20 -9.66
N GLY A 67 6.99 8.29 -10.43
CA GLY A 67 6.93 8.38 -11.89
C GLY A 67 6.46 7.07 -12.53
N TRP A 68 6.94 5.94 -12.00
CA TRP A 68 6.45 4.62 -12.40
C TRP A 68 4.93 4.49 -12.16
N LEU A 69 4.44 4.89 -10.98
CA LEU A 69 3.00 4.89 -10.70
C LEU A 69 2.20 5.75 -11.67
N ALA A 70 2.66 6.98 -11.92
CA ALA A 70 2.00 7.90 -12.85
C ALA A 70 1.92 7.31 -14.26
N LYS A 71 3.00 6.65 -14.72
CA LYS A 71 3.03 5.93 -15.99
C LYS A 71 2.04 4.76 -16.01
N GLN A 72 2.03 3.90 -14.99
CA GLN A 72 1.09 2.77 -14.91
C GLN A 72 -0.38 3.21 -14.85
N ALA A 73 -0.66 4.35 -14.23
CA ALA A 73 -2.00 4.93 -14.19
C ALA A 73 -2.42 5.65 -15.49
N GLY A 74 -1.56 5.64 -16.53
CA GLY A 74 -1.86 6.18 -17.86
C GLY A 74 -1.55 7.67 -18.04
N ASN A 75 -0.88 8.32 -17.08
CA ASN A 75 -0.45 9.72 -17.24
C ASN A 75 0.96 9.94 -16.67
N PRO A 76 2.02 9.71 -17.46
CA PRO A 76 3.42 9.85 -17.02
C PRO A 76 3.77 11.23 -16.45
N LYS A 77 3.05 12.29 -16.85
CA LYS A 77 3.29 13.67 -16.37
C LYS A 77 2.67 13.94 -14.99
N ALA A 78 1.81 13.04 -14.49
CA ALA A 78 1.03 13.24 -13.26
C ALA A 78 1.74 12.76 -11.97
N VAL A 79 3.06 12.90 -11.88
CA VAL A 79 3.88 12.43 -10.75
C VAL A 79 3.43 13.04 -9.41
N ARG A 80 3.12 14.34 -9.38
CA ARG A 80 2.60 15.00 -8.17
C ARG A 80 1.26 14.42 -7.73
N ALA A 81 0.36 14.12 -8.68
CA ALA A 81 -0.93 13.50 -8.39
C ALA A 81 -0.77 12.06 -7.88
N ALA A 82 0.21 11.30 -8.38
CA ALA A 82 0.56 9.99 -7.82
C ALA A 82 0.98 10.09 -6.34
N GLY A 83 1.81 11.09 -6.00
CA GLY A 83 2.16 11.38 -4.60
C GLY A 83 0.93 11.72 -3.73
N GLN A 84 -0.01 12.51 -4.25
CA GLN A 84 -1.26 12.82 -3.54
C GLN A 84 -2.15 11.58 -3.35
N ALA A 85 -2.21 10.68 -4.33
CA ALA A 85 -2.93 9.42 -4.21
C ALA A 85 -2.33 8.52 -3.12
N MET A 86 -1.00 8.44 -3.02
CA MET A 86 -0.33 7.73 -1.93
C MET A 86 -0.61 8.38 -0.57
N LYS A 87 -0.61 9.71 -0.48
CA LYS A 87 -0.94 10.44 0.77
C LYS A 87 -2.40 10.21 1.22
N LYS A 88 -3.32 9.99 0.27
CA LYS A 88 -4.74 9.69 0.56
C LYS A 88 -5.04 8.20 0.75
N ASN A 89 -4.02 7.33 0.74
CA ASN A 89 -4.21 5.92 1.01
C ASN A 89 -4.73 5.72 2.45
N LYS A 90 -5.93 5.16 2.58
CA LYS A 90 -6.56 4.84 3.87
C LYS A 90 -6.31 3.41 4.34
N LEU A 91 -5.75 2.57 3.46
CA LEU A 91 -5.47 1.16 3.69
C LEU A 91 -3.97 0.94 3.50
N PRO A 92 -3.11 1.52 4.36
CA PRO A 92 -1.70 1.17 4.37
C PRO A 92 -1.57 -0.34 4.59
N LEU A 93 -0.40 -0.90 4.25
CA LEU A 93 -0.14 -2.34 4.17
C LEU A 93 -0.81 -3.02 2.95
N PHE A 94 -2.14 -2.94 2.81
CA PHE A 94 -2.85 -3.56 1.67
C PHE A 94 -2.67 -2.82 0.34
N ILE A 95 -2.62 -1.49 0.40
CA ILE A 95 -2.06 -0.66 -0.67
C ILE A 95 -0.65 -0.32 -0.20
N PRO A 96 0.40 -0.96 -0.74
CA PRO A 96 1.73 -0.96 -0.15
C PRO A 96 2.51 0.32 -0.48
N CYS A 97 2.00 1.48 -0.04
CA CYS A 97 2.60 2.78 -0.31
C CYS A 97 4.00 2.96 0.31
N HIS A 98 4.40 2.07 1.24
CA HIS A 98 5.78 1.99 1.73
C HIS A 98 6.77 1.52 0.65
N ARG A 99 6.32 0.77 -0.37
CA ARG A 99 7.13 0.34 -1.53
C ARG A 99 7.36 1.46 -2.56
N VAL A 100 6.80 2.66 -2.35
CA VAL A 100 6.87 3.77 -3.30
C VAL A 100 7.85 4.84 -2.83
N ILE A 101 8.97 5.03 -3.50
CA ILE A 101 10.08 5.89 -3.07
C ILE A 101 10.34 7.07 -4.03
N LEU A 102 11.28 7.95 -3.66
CA LEU A 102 11.73 9.03 -4.53
C LEU A 102 12.56 8.47 -5.70
N SER A 103 12.66 9.22 -6.80
CA SER A 103 13.40 8.78 -8.00
C SER A 103 14.92 8.64 -7.79
N ASN A 104 15.46 9.23 -6.72
CA ASN A 104 16.88 9.12 -6.34
C ASN A 104 17.14 7.98 -5.35
N ASN A 105 16.26 6.97 -5.30
CA ASN A 105 16.31 5.83 -4.39
C ASN A 105 16.25 6.16 -2.89
N LYS A 106 15.91 7.41 -2.52
CA LYS A 106 15.72 7.80 -1.11
C LYS A 106 14.28 7.56 -0.66
N LEU A 107 14.12 7.26 0.63
CA LEU A 107 12.80 7.21 1.26
C LEU A 107 12.18 8.62 1.28
N GLY A 108 11.09 8.78 0.53
CA GLY A 108 10.21 9.95 0.66
C GLY A 108 9.36 9.89 1.92
N ASN A 109 8.76 11.03 2.29
CA ASN A 109 7.85 11.11 3.43
C ASN A 109 6.73 10.07 3.34
N TYR A 110 6.32 9.56 4.49
CA TYR A 110 5.33 8.50 4.60
C TYR A 110 4.21 8.94 5.54
N SER A 111 3.00 9.11 5.00
CA SER A 111 1.85 9.63 5.74
C SER A 111 1.41 8.71 6.88
N SER A 112 1.77 7.43 6.84
CA SER A 112 1.33 6.42 7.79
C SER A 112 2.38 6.10 8.87
N GLY A 113 3.12 7.11 9.34
CA GLY A 113 4.09 6.96 10.45
C GLY A 113 5.53 7.35 10.14
N GLY A 114 5.78 8.10 9.07
CA GLY A 114 7.11 8.62 8.73
C GLY A 114 8.06 7.58 8.12
N THR A 115 9.27 8.02 7.82
CA THR A 115 10.29 7.22 7.10
C THR A 115 10.73 5.97 7.88
N ASN A 116 10.74 6.03 9.22
CA ASN A 116 11.07 4.87 10.06
C ASN A 116 10.06 3.74 9.90
N MET A 117 8.76 4.05 9.89
CA MET A 117 7.70 3.06 9.65
C MET A 117 7.79 2.47 8.25
N LYS A 118 8.11 3.31 7.25
CA LYS A 118 8.33 2.85 5.88
C LYS A 118 9.51 1.88 5.78
N LYS A 119 10.64 2.20 6.44
CA LYS A 119 11.81 1.32 6.51
C LYS A 119 11.49 0.01 7.24
N PHE A 120 10.72 0.07 8.32
CA PHE A 120 10.28 -1.11 9.07
C PHE A 120 9.54 -2.11 8.18
N PHE A 121 8.55 -1.67 7.40
CA PHE A 121 7.84 -2.56 6.47
C PHE A 121 8.75 -3.13 5.39
N LEU A 122 9.63 -2.32 4.81
CA LEU A 122 10.59 -2.79 3.81
C LEU A 122 11.57 -3.82 4.38
N ASN A 123 11.98 -3.67 5.64
CA ASN A 123 12.79 -4.65 6.35
C ASN A 123 12.04 -5.98 6.55
N ILE A 124 10.77 -5.96 6.95
CA ILE A 124 9.96 -7.19 7.05
C ILE A 124 9.95 -7.93 5.71
N GLU A 125 9.71 -7.21 4.61
CA GLU A 125 9.59 -7.81 3.28
C GLU A 125 10.92 -8.28 2.67
N SER A 126 12.04 -7.80 3.19
CA SER A 126 13.40 -8.14 2.70
C SER A 126 14.18 -9.04 3.66
N GLY A 127 13.54 -9.56 4.71
CA GLY A 127 14.23 -10.37 5.72
C GLY A 127 15.27 -9.59 6.53
N GLY A 128 15.07 -8.27 6.69
CA GLY A 128 15.96 -7.37 7.45
C GLY A 128 17.08 -6.72 6.63
N ALA A 129 17.11 -6.92 5.31
CA ALA A 129 18.19 -6.48 4.44
C ALA A 129 17.98 -5.10 3.77
N TYR A 130 16.98 -4.31 4.17
CA TYR A 130 16.72 -3.01 3.55
C TYR A 130 17.56 -1.91 4.22
N GLU A 131 18.63 -1.49 3.53
CA GLU A 131 19.56 -0.44 3.95
C GLU A 131 19.04 0.99 3.72
#